data_AF-F2LSW2-F1
#
_entry.id   AF-F2LSW2-F1
#
_cell.length_a   1.000
_cell.length_b   1.000
_cell.length_c   1.000
_cell.angle_alpha   90.00
_cell.angle_beta   90.00
_cell.angle_gamma   90.00
#
_symmetry.space_group_name_H-M   'P 1'
#
loop_
_entity.id
_entity.type
_entity.pdbx_description
1 polymer ?
#
loop_
_entity_poly.entity_id
_entity_poly.type
_entity_poly.pdbx_seq_one_letter_code
_entity_poly.pdbx_strand_id
1 'polypeptide(L)'
;MEFEPALTILKTTPTQMAMTGDDWLSDRDRNARAAAEAKRKKAAIACARKLEAASEALSQFFLACIECQDASTSRGDDDGRRILMRNITEYAGYLSSVYDK
;
A
#
# COMPACT_ATOMS: atom_id res chain seq x y z
N MET A 1 49.40 50.26 35.18
CA MET A 1 48.02 49.87 35.48
C MET A 1 47.50 49.24 34.21
N GLU A 2 47.69 47.92 34.11
CA GLU A 2 47.37 47.11 32.93
C GLU A 2 45.89 46.75 32.95
N PHE A 3 45.23 46.80 31.80
CA PHE A 3 44.17 45.86 31.43
C PHE A 3 43.83 46.04 29.94
N GLU A 4 44.40 45.20 29.07
CA GLU A 4 43.87 45.01 27.72
C GLU A 4 42.98 43.76 27.71
N PRO A 5 41.69 43.86 27.35
CA PRO A 5 40.85 42.69 27.24
C PRO A 5 41.06 42.02 25.87
N ALA A 6 41.87 40.97 25.84
CA ALA A 6 41.99 40.10 24.67
C ALA A 6 40.69 39.30 24.45
N LEU A 7 39.81 39.81 23.58
CA LEU A 7 38.63 39.06 23.12
C LEU A 7 39.09 37.93 22.18
N THR A 8 39.16 36.72 22.71
CA THR A 8 39.43 35.53 21.91
C THR A 8 38.13 35.09 21.24
N ILE A 9 37.90 35.51 20.00
CA ILE A 9 36.77 35.04 19.19
C ILE A 9 37.06 33.58 18.80
N LEU A 10 36.54 32.63 19.58
CA LEU A 10 36.49 31.22 19.20
C LEU A 10 35.64 31.09 17.94
N LYS A 11 36.27 30.98 16.77
CA LYS A 11 35.59 30.59 15.53
C LYS A 11 35.09 29.16 15.71
N THR A 12 33.82 29.00 16.08
CA THR A 12 33.15 27.70 15.96
C THR A 12 33.02 27.41 14.47
N THR A 13 33.85 26.51 13.94
CA THR A 13 33.68 26.00 12.58
C THR A 13 32.29 25.38 12.50
N PRO A 14 31.37 25.89 11.67
CA PRO A 14 30.08 25.24 11.49
C PRO A 14 30.38 23.89 10.86
N THR A 15 30.31 22.84 11.68
CA THR A 15 30.28 21.48 11.17
C THR A 15 28.99 21.39 10.39
N GLN A 16 29.06 21.53 9.07
CA GLN A 16 27.90 21.28 8.20
C GLN A 16 27.52 19.82 8.40
N MET A 17 26.59 19.56 9.31
CA MET A 17 25.92 18.28 9.40
C MET A 17 25.20 18.12 8.07
N ALA A 18 25.66 17.19 7.25
CA ALA A 18 24.95 16.76 6.06
C ALA A 18 23.67 16.06 6.55
N MET A 19 22.64 16.86 6.81
CA MET A 19 21.31 16.39 7.20
C MET A 19 20.75 15.66 5.98
N THR A 20 20.84 14.34 5.96
CA THR A 20 20.35 13.53 4.85
C THR A 20 18.87 13.23 5.05
N GLY A 21 18.07 13.35 3.97
CA GLY A 21 16.84 12.61 3.66
C GLY A 21 15.71 12.50 4.69
N ASP A 22 15.99 12.03 5.91
CA ASP A 22 15.04 11.83 7.01
C ASP A 22 15.32 12.71 8.23
N ASP A 23 16.48 13.38 8.30
CA ASP A 23 16.87 14.26 9.41
C ASP A 23 16.08 15.59 9.45
N TRP A 24 15.41 15.94 8.35
CA TRP A 24 14.60 17.16 8.24
C TRP A 24 13.10 16.92 8.47
N LEU A 25 12.67 15.66 8.64
CA LEU A 25 11.27 15.34 8.92
C LEU A 25 11.01 15.46 10.41
N SER A 26 10.01 16.26 10.77
CA SER A 26 9.58 16.37 12.16
C SER A 26 9.01 15.03 12.63
N ASP A 27 9.08 14.73 13.93
CA ASP A 27 8.47 13.53 14.49
C ASP A 27 6.96 13.44 14.17
N ARG A 28 6.30 14.59 14.02
CA ARG A 28 4.93 14.68 13.54
C ARG A 28 4.77 14.12 12.13
N ASP A 29 5.67 14.45 11.21
CA ASP A 29 5.64 13.97 9.83
C ASP A 29 5.91 12.47 9.76
N ARG A 30 6.85 11.97 10.57
CA ARG A 30 7.12 10.53 10.71
C ARG A 30 5.89 9.78 11.20
N ASN A 31 5.24 10.30 12.25
CA ASN A 31 4.01 9.71 12.80
C ASN A 31 2.85 9.74 11.80
N ALA A 32 2.67 10.85 11.07
CA ALA A 32 1.64 10.97 10.04
C ALA A 32 1.85 9.98 8.89
N ARG A 33 3.10 9.78 8.44
CA ARG A 33 3.45 8.78 7.43
C ARG A 33 3.15 7.36 7.91
N ALA A 34 3.60 7.01 9.12
CA ALA A 34 3.34 5.69 9.71
C ALA A 34 1.83 5.41 9.82
N ALA A 35 1.03 6.39 10.25
CA ALA A 35 -0.42 6.28 10.31
C ALA A 35 -1.07 6.08 8.93
N ALA A 36 -0.60 6.81 7.90
CA ALA A 36 -1.08 6.66 6.54
C ALA A 36 -0.76 5.26 5.96
N GLU A 37 0.44 4.75 6.21
CA GLU A 37 0.85 3.40 5.81
C GLU A 37 0.03 2.30 6.49
N ALA A 38 -0.21 2.44 7.81
CA ALA A 38 -1.06 1.51 8.55
C ALA A 38 -2.51 1.51 8.01
N LYS A 39 -3.05 2.70 7.69
CA LYS A 39 -4.37 2.84 7.07
C LYS A 39 -4.41 2.16 5.70
N ARG A 40 -3.37 2.33 4.86
CA ARG A 40 -3.24 1.66 3.57
C ARG A 40 -3.20 0.14 3.73
N LYS A 41 -2.38 -0.39 4.65
CA LYS A 41 -2.29 -1.83 4.94
C LYS A 41 -3.66 -2.41 5.32
N LYS A 42 -4.36 -1.74 6.26
CA LYS A 42 -5.71 -2.16 6.68
C LYS A 42 -6.71 -2.15 5.53
N ALA A 43 -6.68 -1.11 4.69
CA ALA A 43 -7.56 -1.01 3.53
C ALA A 43 -7.26 -2.10 2.48
N ALA A 44 -5.98 -2.41 2.24
CA ALA A 44 -5.55 -3.45 1.32
C ALA A 44 -6.05 -4.84 1.75
N ILE A 45 -5.86 -5.22 3.01
CA ILE A 45 -6.33 -6.50 3.56
C ILE A 45 -7.86 -6.60 3.47
N ALA A 46 -8.58 -5.53 3.83
CA ALA A 46 -10.03 -5.50 3.73
C ALA A 46 -10.52 -5.60 2.28
N CYS A 47 -9.78 -5.01 1.33
CA CYS A 47 -10.04 -5.10 -0.10
C CYS A 47 -9.84 -6.54 -0.59
N ALA A 48 -8.69 -7.16 -0.26
CA ALA A 48 -8.37 -8.54 -0.65
C ALA A 48 -9.47 -9.53 -0.22
N ARG A 49 -9.92 -9.46 1.03
CA ARG A 49 -11.01 -10.32 1.54
C ARG A 49 -12.32 -10.15 0.78
N LYS A 50 -12.66 -8.91 0.39
CA LYS A 50 -13.87 -8.64 -0.40
C LYS A 50 -13.75 -9.13 -1.83
N LEU A 51 -12.55 -9.04 -2.41
CA LEU A 51 -12.27 -9.58 -3.73
C LEU A 51 -12.38 -11.10 -3.75
N GLU A 52 -11.84 -11.79 -2.74
CA GLU A 52 -11.99 -13.24 -2.59
C GLU A 52 -13.47 -13.64 -2.50
N ALA A 53 -14.25 -12.96 -1.66
CA ALA A 53 -15.69 -13.20 -1.55
C ALA A 53 -16.44 -12.91 -2.87
N ALA A 54 -16.03 -11.87 -3.61
CA ALA A 54 -16.60 -11.56 -4.91
C ALA A 54 -16.26 -12.62 -5.97
N SER A 55 -15.04 -13.16 -5.96
CA SER A 55 -14.61 -14.24 -6.85
C SER A 55 -15.43 -15.51 -6.61
N GLU A 56 -15.66 -15.87 -5.35
CA GLU A 56 -16.52 -17.00 -4.96
C GLU A 56 -17.96 -16.80 -5.44
N ALA A 57 -18.55 -15.62 -5.20
CA ALA A 57 -19.90 -15.32 -5.65
C ALA A 57 -20.04 -15.37 -7.18
N LEU A 58 -19.04 -14.87 -7.91
CA LEU A 58 -19.00 -14.96 -9.38
C LEU A 58 -18.88 -16.40 -9.87
N SER A 59 -18.08 -17.22 -9.20
CA SER A 59 -17.93 -18.65 -9.50
C SER A 59 -19.27 -19.38 -9.35
N GLN A 60 -19.98 -19.14 -8.25
CA GLN A 60 -21.30 -19.72 -8.00
C GLN A 60 -22.33 -19.28 -9.05
N PHE A 61 -22.34 -17.99 -9.39
CA PHE A 61 -23.19 -17.47 -10.46
C PHE A 61 -22.87 -18.10 -11.82
N PHE A 62 -21.59 -18.25 -12.15
CA PHE A 62 -21.16 -18.88 -13.39
C PHE A 62 -21.60 -20.35 -13.49
N LEU A 63 -21.50 -21.10 -12.39
CA LEU A 63 -22.00 -22.47 -12.31
C LEU A 63 -23.52 -22.53 -12.51
N ALA A 64 -24.28 -21.64 -11.85
CA ALA A 64 -25.73 -21.56 -12.06
C ALA A 64 -26.10 -21.27 -13.53
N CYS A 65 -25.37 -20.39 -14.21
CA CYS A 65 -25.57 -20.15 -15.64
C CYS A 65 -25.29 -21.39 -16.52
N ILE A 66 -24.33 -22.23 -16.15
CA ILE A 66 -24.06 -23.48 -16.85
C ILE A 66 -25.22 -24.46 -16.65
N GLU A 67 -25.76 -24.53 -15.44
CA GLU A 67 -26.89 -25.40 -15.08
C GLU A 67 -28.19 -25.02 -15.80
N CYS A 68 -28.43 -23.73 -16.07
CA CYS A 68 -29.63 -23.27 -16.77
C CYS A 68 -29.80 -23.81 -18.20
N GLN A 69 -28.70 -24.22 -18.87
CA GLN A 69 -28.71 -24.71 -20.26
C GLN A 69 -29.44 -23.80 -21.28
N ASP A 70 -29.53 -22.50 -20.98
CA ASP A 70 -30.31 -21.50 -21.72
C ASP A 70 -29.43 -20.65 -22.68
N ALA A 71 -28.32 -21.24 -23.14
CA ALA A 71 -27.23 -20.56 -23.85
C ALA A 71 -26.43 -19.53 -23.02
N SER A 72 -26.68 -19.38 -21.71
CA SER A 72 -25.86 -18.56 -20.80
C SER A 72 -24.56 -19.23 -20.33
N THR A 73 -24.21 -20.38 -20.92
CA THR A 73 -22.98 -21.14 -20.65
C THR A 73 -21.70 -20.34 -20.97
N SER A 74 -20.54 -20.95 -20.76
CA SER A 74 -19.25 -20.30 -21.01
C SER A 74 -19.11 -19.83 -22.46
N ARG A 75 -18.66 -18.59 -22.64
CA ARG A 75 -18.28 -18.04 -23.96
C ARG A 75 -16.82 -18.32 -24.34
N GLY A 76 -16.16 -19.27 -23.66
CA GLY A 76 -14.75 -19.57 -23.85
C GLY A 76 -13.83 -18.51 -23.24
N ASP A 77 -12.78 -18.15 -23.97
CA ASP A 77 -11.74 -17.24 -23.49
C ASP A 77 -12.21 -15.78 -23.39
N ASP A 78 -13.19 -15.39 -24.21
CA ASP A 78 -13.80 -14.06 -24.19
C ASP A 78 -14.93 -13.92 -23.15
N ASP A 79 -15.12 -14.93 -22.29
CA ASP A 79 -16.11 -14.85 -21.22
C ASP A 79 -15.68 -13.84 -20.15
N GLY A 80 -16.33 -12.68 -20.14
CA GLY A 80 -16.07 -11.61 -19.19
C GLY A 80 -16.17 -12.04 -17.73
N ARG A 81 -16.99 -13.06 -17.39
CA ARG A 81 -17.08 -13.59 -16.02
C ARG A 81 -15.78 -14.29 -15.62
N ARG A 82 -15.21 -15.11 -16.52
CA ARG A 82 -13.93 -15.81 -16.31
C ARG A 82 -12.78 -14.82 -16.21
N ILE A 83 -12.74 -13.83 -17.10
CA ILE A 83 -11.72 -12.77 -17.09
C ILE A 83 -11.79 -11.98 -15.78
N LEU A 84 -13.00 -11.59 -15.36
CA LEU A 84 -13.20 -10.85 -14.12
C LEU A 84 -12.77 -11.66 -12.90
N MET A 85 -13.19 -12.93 -12.78
CA MET A 85 -12.75 -13.83 -11.70
C MET A 85 -11.23 -13.93 -11.64
N ARG A 86 -10.57 -14.14 -12.79
CA ARG A 86 -9.11 -14.21 -12.87
C ARG A 86 -8.45 -12.93 -12.34
N ASN A 87 -8.89 -11.77 -12.82
CA ASN A 87 -8.32 -10.48 -12.44
C ASN A 87 -8.53 -10.17 -10.95
N ILE A 88 -9.72 -10.51 -10.43
CA ILE A 88 -10.05 -10.36 -9.01
C ILE A 88 -9.12 -11.23 -8.16
N THR A 89 -8.99 -12.52 -8.50
CA THR A 89 -8.15 -13.47 -7.75
C THR A 89 -6.68 -13.09 -7.80
N GLU A 90 -6.17 -12.66 -8.97
CA GLU A 90 -4.79 -12.18 -9.13
C GLU A 90 -4.53 -10.96 -8.23
N TYR A 91 -5.40 -9.96 -8.27
CA TYR A 91 -5.20 -8.74 -7.50
C TYR A 91 -5.39 -8.96 -6.00
N ALA A 92 -6.33 -9.81 -5.58
CA ALA A 92 -6.47 -10.22 -4.19
C ALA A 92 -5.19 -10.90 -3.68
N GLY A 93 -4.64 -11.85 -4.46
CA GLY A 93 -3.40 -12.53 -4.13
C GLY A 93 -2.20 -11.57 -4.02
N TYR A 94 -2.09 -10.60 -4.93
CA TYR A 94 -1.09 -9.54 -4.84
C TYR A 94 -1.23 -8.73 -3.54
N LEU A 95 -2.45 -8.27 -3.22
CA LEU A 95 -2.70 -7.49 -2.01
C LEU A 95 -2.37 -8.27 -0.73
N SER A 96 -2.78 -9.53 -0.64
CA SER A 96 -2.46 -10.40 0.49
C SER A 96 -0.94 -10.65 0.59
N SER A 97 -0.27 -10.91 -0.54
CA SER A 97 1.18 -11.12 -0.58
C SER A 97 1.97 -9.90 -0.11
N VAL A 98 1.57 -8.68 -0.48
CA VAL A 98 2.28 -7.45 -0.11
C VAL A 98 1.95 -6.97 1.30
N TYR A 99 0.69 -7.09 1.71
CA TYR A 99 0.16 -6.42 2.91
C TYR A 99 -0.23 -7.36 4.05
N ASP A 100 -0.30 -8.68 3.88
CA ASP A 100 -0.61 -9.64 4.95
C ASP A 100 0.64 -10.33 5.53
N LYS A 101 1.80 -9.68 5.40
CA LYS A 101 3.05 -10.06 6.07
C LYS A 101 3.12 -9.52 7.50
#